data_AF-A0A023X291-F1
#
_entry.id   AF-A0A023X291-F1
#
_cell.length_a   1.000
_cell.length_b   1.000
_cell.length_c   1.000
_cell.angle_alpha   90.00
_cell.angle_beta   90.00
_cell.angle_gamma   90.00
#
_symmetry.space_group_name_H-M   'P 1'
#
loop_
_entity.id
_entity.type
_entity.pdbx_description
1 polymer ?
#
loop_
_entity_poly.entity_id
_entity_poly.type
_entity_poly.pdbx_seq_one_letter_code
_entity_poly.pdbx_strand_id
1 'polypeptide(L)'
;MRASPGTVMERKARRRERASTVFAVTDACAGCGACLPTCPERAFLPGRTGGRVPLVILEDRCTGCAECAEVCPVAAIVEVEKTGEER
;
A
#
# COMPACT_ATOMS: atom_id res chain seq x y z
N MET A 1 22.73 -17.44 45.37
CA MET A 1 22.57 -16.22 44.56
C MET A 1 23.85 -15.95 43.77
N ARG A 2 23.90 -16.30 42.47
CA ARG A 2 24.88 -15.74 41.52
C ARG A 2 24.15 -15.51 40.20
N ALA A 3 24.28 -14.27 39.72
CA ALA A 3 23.47 -13.66 38.68
C ALA A 3 23.71 -14.30 37.30
N SER A 4 22.62 -14.40 36.54
CA SER A 4 22.61 -14.60 35.10
C SER A 4 23.31 -13.44 34.38
N PRO A 5 24.23 -13.68 33.46
CA PRO A 5 24.52 -12.75 32.39
C PRO A 5 23.69 -13.17 31.18
N GLY A 6 22.58 -12.47 30.96
CA GLY A 6 21.86 -12.55 29.71
C GLY A 6 22.77 -12.11 28.57
N THR A 7 23.13 -13.04 27.69
CA THR A 7 23.71 -12.71 26.40
C THR A 7 22.59 -12.21 25.50
N VAL A 8 22.37 -10.90 25.56
CA VAL A 8 21.62 -10.11 24.56
C VAL A 8 22.33 -10.16 23.20
N MET A 9 22.34 -11.34 22.58
CA MET A 9 22.31 -11.59 21.14
C MET A 9 20.92 -11.10 20.68
N GLU A 10 20.71 -10.23 19.68
CA GLU A 10 21.52 -9.90 18.51
C GLU A 10 21.28 -8.44 18.14
N ARG A 11 22.22 -7.57 18.53
CA ARG A 11 22.41 -6.28 17.88
C ARG A 11 22.78 -6.56 16.42
N LYS A 12 21.99 -6.07 15.46
CA LYS A 12 22.22 -6.09 13.98
C LYS A 12 21.54 -7.22 13.20
N ALA A 13 20.21 -7.18 13.12
CA ALA A 13 19.48 -7.75 11.99
C ALA A 13 18.75 -6.64 11.21
N ARG A 14 19.26 -6.35 10.01
CA ARG A 14 18.50 -5.83 8.85
C ARG A 14 17.98 -4.37 8.92
N ARG A 15 18.88 -3.39 9.04
CA ARG A 15 18.64 -1.97 8.67
C ARG A 15 18.54 -1.79 7.14
N ARG A 16 17.94 -2.70 6.40
CA ARG A 16 17.76 -2.61 4.94
C ARG A 16 16.33 -3.02 4.60
N GLU A 17 15.77 -2.36 3.58
CA GLU A 17 14.72 -2.91 2.68
C GLU A 17 13.26 -2.77 3.13
N ARG A 18 12.81 -1.59 3.57
CA ARG A 18 11.40 -1.21 3.35
C ARG A 18 11.23 -0.82 1.88
N ALA A 19 11.39 -1.78 0.96
CA ALA A 19 10.81 -1.64 -0.37
C ALA A 19 9.30 -1.62 -0.14
N SER A 20 8.75 -0.44 0.07
CA SER A 20 7.33 -0.30 0.35
C SER A 20 6.65 -0.27 -1.01
N THR A 21 6.57 -1.44 -1.61
CA THR A 21 5.74 -1.72 -2.77
C THR A 21 4.31 -1.30 -2.41
N VAL A 22 3.76 -0.39 -3.19
CA VAL A 22 2.38 0.08 -3.03
C VAL A 22 1.65 -0.10 -4.35
N PHE A 23 0.35 0.15 -4.32
CA PHE A 23 -0.48 0.08 -5.50
C PHE A 23 -0.99 1.47 -5.86
N ALA A 24 -1.12 1.72 -7.16
CA ALA A 24 -1.72 2.93 -7.70
C ALA A 24 -2.87 2.58 -8.65
N VAL A 25 -3.83 3.50 -8.76
CA VAL A 25 -4.97 3.37 -9.66
C VAL A 25 -4.69 4.16 -10.94
N THR A 26 -4.90 3.53 -12.09
CA THR A 26 -4.73 4.12 -13.41
C THR A 26 -6.02 4.75 -13.93
N ASP A 27 -5.95 5.46 -15.06
CA ASP A 27 -7.11 6.06 -15.75
C ASP A 27 -8.13 5.01 -16.24
N ALA A 28 -7.74 3.73 -16.32
CA ALA A 28 -8.65 2.63 -16.63
C ALA A 28 -9.72 2.39 -15.54
N CYS A 29 -9.62 3.06 -14.38
CA CYS A 29 -10.57 2.92 -13.29
C CYS A 29 -11.98 3.36 -13.70
N ALA A 30 -12.93 2.42 -13.65
CA ALA A 30 -14.34 2.69 -13.89
C ALA A 30 -15.09 3.25 -12.67
N GLY A 31 -14.45 3.35 -11.50
CA GLY A 31 -15.09 3.82 -10.27
C GLY A 31 -16.13 2.85 -9.69
N CYS A 32 -16.03 1.54 -9.95
CA CYS A 32 -17.02 0.54 -9.53
C CYS A 32 -17.08 0.31 -8.01
N GLY A 33 -16.03 0.69 -7.26
CA GLY A 33 -15.99 0.56 -5.80
C GLY A 33 -15.68 -0.84 -5.26
N ALA A 34 -15.40 -1.83 -6.11
CA ALA A 34 -15.14 -3.22 -5.68
C ALA A 34 -13.95 -3.34 -4.70
N CYS A 35 -12.94 -2.48 -4.83
CA CYS A 35 -11.76 -2.49 -3.96
C CYS A 35 -11.97 -1.82 -2.58
N LEU A 36 -13.05 -1.04 -2.40
CA LEU A 36 -13.33 -0.32 -1.15
C LEU A 36 -13.53 -1.24 0.06
N PRO A 37 -14.41 -2.27 0.01
CA PRO A 37 -14.59 -3.18 1.15
C PRO A 37 -13.40 -4.13 1.36
N THR A 38 -12.61 -4.39 0.30
CA THR A 38 -11.47 -5.29 0.33
C THR A 38 -10.24 -4.66 0.99
N CYS A 39 -10.14 -3.33 1.02
CA CYS A 39 -8.98 -2.65 1.60
C CYS A 39 -9.07 -2.59 3.14
N PRO A 40 -8.23 -3.32 3.89
CA PRO A 40 -8.26 -3.27 5.35
C PRO A 40 -7.91 -1.88 5.89
N GLU A 41 -6.97 -1.19 5.23
CA GLU A 41 -6.49 0.15 5.61
C GLU A 41 -7.38 1.28 5.09
N ARG A 42 -8.41 0.95 4.28
CA ARG A 42 -9.29 1.93 3.63
C ARG A 42 -8.50 3.05 2.96
N ALA A 43 -7.48 2.66 2.20
CA ALA A 43 -6.52 3.56 1.57
C ALA A 43 -7.06 4.28 0.32
N PHE A 44 -8.37 4.27 0.05
CA PHE A 44 -8.96 4.79 -1.18
C PHE A 44 -9.62 6.15 -0.98
N LEU A 45 -9.41 7.08 -1.93
CA LEU A 45 -10.10 8.37 -2.03
C LEU A 45 -10.75 8.55 -3.41
N PRO A 46 -11.88 9.27 -3.51
CA PRO A 46 -12.43 9.65 -4.81
C PRO A 46 -11.57 10.72 -5.47
N GLY A 47 -11.06 10.42 -6.67
CA GLY A 47 -10.41 11.37 -7.56
C GLY A 47 -11.41 12.19 -8.38
N ARG A 48 -10.91 13.22 -9.07
CA ARG A 48 -11.70 14.06 -9.97
C ARG A 48 -10.97 14.19 -11.30
N THR A 49 -11.38 13.39 -12.29
CA THR A 49 -10.76 13.42 -13.64
C THR A 49 -11.84 13.38 -14.71
N GLY A 50 -11.92 14.43 -15.54
CA GLY A 50 -12.60 14.37 -16.85
C GLY A 50 -14.04 13.84 -16.87
N GLY A 51 -14.84 14.11 -15.84
CA GLY A 51 -16.23 13.62 -15.75
C GLY A 51 -16.40 12.21 -15.18
N ARG A 52 -15.31 11.54 -14.77
CA ARG A 52 -15.32 10.30 -13.99
C ARG A 52 -14.78 10.55 -12.59
N VAL A 53 -15.10 9.64 -11.69
CA VAL A 53 -14.61 9.61 -10.30
C VAL A 53 -13.75 8.36 -10.13
N PRO A 54 -12.52 8.32 -10.70
CA PRO A 54 -11.62 7.22 -10.45
C PRO A 54 -11.28 7.18 -8.95
N LEU A 55 -11.03 5.99 -8.41
CA LEU A 55 -10.49 5.89 -7.05
C LEU A 55 -8.98 6.16 -7.08
N VAL A 56 -8.43 6.68 -6.00
CA VAL A 56 -7.00 6.96 -5.83
C VAL A 56 -6.54 6.26 -4.57
N ILE A 57 -5.40 5.58 -4.63
CA ILE A 57 -4.80 4.92 -3.46
C ILE A 57 -3.86 5.91 -2.75
N LEU A 58 -4.04 6.05 -1.45
CA LEU A 58 -3.15 6.75 -0.54
C LEU A 58 -1.96 5.84 -0.22
N GLU A 59 -0.81 6.13 -0.82
CA GLU A 59 0.42 5.36 -0.63
C GLU A 59 0.88 5.31 0.84
N ASP A 60 0.59 6.34 1.63
CA ASP A 60 0.86 6.38 3.08
C ASP A 60 0.10 5.31 3.86
N ARG A 61 -1.08 4.91 3.36
CA ARG A 61 -1.94 3.89 3.98
C ARG A 61 -1.85 2.55 3.28
N CYS A 62 -1.24 2.50 2.09
CA CYS A 62 -1.10 1.26 1.35
C CYS A 62 -0.01 0.40 1.98
N THR A 63 -0.37 -0.82 2.38
CA THR A 63 0.56 -1.82 2.92
C THR A 63 1.14 -2.74 1.85
N GLY A 64 0.68 -2.63 0.60
CA GLY A 64 1.11 -3.49 -0.49
C GLY A 64 0.49 -4.90 -0.46
N CYS A 65 -0.69 -5.09 0.15
CA CYS A 65 -1.32 -6.41 0.26
C CYS A 65 -1.89 -7.01 -1.04
N ALA A 66 -1.88 -6.26 -2.14
CA ALA A 66 -2.35 -6.66 -3.48
C ALA A 66 -3.84 -7.03 -3.64
N GLU A 67 -4.62 -7.10 -2.56
CA GLU A 67 -5.99 -7.64 -2.60
C GLU A 67 -6.96 -6.81 -3.45
N CYS A 68 -6.70 -5.50 -3.56
CA CYS A 68 -7.45 -4.63 -4.45
C CYS A 68 -7.20 -4.90 -5.94
N ALA A 69 -5.99 -5.31 -6.32
CA ALA A 69 -5.66 -5.64 -7.70
C ALA A 69 -6.39 -6.93 -8.15
N GLU A 70 -6.46 -7.93 -7.27
CA GLU A 70 -7.12 -9.21 -7.52
C GLU A 70 -8.64 -9.06 -7.75
N VAL A 71 -9.30 -8.17 -7.01
CA VAL A 71 -10.75 -7.94 -7.13
C VAL A 71 -11.12 -6.97 -8.27
N CYS A 72 -10.15 -6.31 -8.89
CA CYS A 72 -10.42 -5.29 -9.90
C CYS A 72 -10.87 -5.92 -11.24
N PRO A 73 -12.13 -5.76 -11.67
CA PRO A 73 -12.64 -6.43 -12.89
C PRO A 73 -12.03 -5.87 -14.18
N VAL A 74 -11.41 -4.69 -14.12
CA VAL A 74 -10.79 -3.99 -15.26
C VAL A 74 -9.27 -3.90 -15.13
N ALA A 75 -8.67 -4.58 -14.14
CA ALA A 75 -7.22 -4.56 -13.88
C ALA A 75 -6.61 -3.14 -13.86
N ALA A 76 -7.34 -2.16 -13.30
CA ALA A 76 -6.92 -0.76 -13.28
C ALA A 76 -5.89 -0.43 -12.18
N ILE A 77 -5.53 -1.39 -11.33
CA ILE A 77 -4.65 -1.21 -10.17
C ILE A 77 -3.30 -1.88 -10.46
N VAL A 78 -2.22 -1.12 -10.34
CA VAL A 78 -0.86 -1.55 -10.69
C VAL A 78 0.11 -1.35 -9.53
N GLU A 79 1.13 -2.20 -9.44
CA GLU A 79 2.23 -2.03 -8.49
C GLU A 79 3.11 -0.85 -8.87
N VAL A 80 3.43 -0.01 -7.89
CA VAL A 80 4.36 1.12 -8.02
C VAL A 80 5.26 1.21 -6.79
N GLU A 81 6.43 1.79 -6.97
CA GLU A 81 7.31 2.14 -5.85
C GLU A 81 6.82 3.44 -5.20
N LYS A 82 6.84 3.54 -3.87
CA LYS A 82 6.48 4.79 -3.18
C LYS A 82 7.37 5.92 -3.64
N THR A 83 6.77 6.88 -4.36
CA THR A 83 7.40 8.14 -4.67
C THR A 83 7.09 9.07 -3.51
N GLY A 84 7.90 8.97 -2.46
CA GLY A 84 7.85 9.93 -1.36
C GLY A 84 8.17 11.32 -1.89
N GLU A 85 7.13 12.11 -2.17
CA GLU A 85 7.29 13.52 -2.50
C GLU A 85 7.50 14.29 -1.19
N GLU A 86 8.77 14.46 -0.85
CA GLU A 86 9.23 15.41 0.16
C GLU A 86 9.21 16.82 -0.45
N ARG A 87 8.27 17.69 -0.05
CA ARG A 87 8.33 19.14 -0.29
C ARG A 87 7.96 19.96 0.93
#